data_AF-A0AB39VRK0-F1
#
_entry.id   AF-A0AB39VRK0-F1
#
_cell.length_a   1.000
_cell.length_b   1.000
_cell.length_c   1.000
_cell.angle_alpha   90.00
_cell.angle_beta   90.00
_cell.angle_gamma   90.00
#
_symmetry.space_group_name_H-M   'P 1'
#
loop_
_entity.id
_entity.type
_entity.pdbx_description
1 polymer ?
#
loop_
_entity_poly.entity_id
_entity_poly.type
_entity_poly.pdbx_seq_one_letter_code
_entity_poly.pdbx_strand_id
1 'polypeptide(L)'
;MMNSVGSPLLWGSFAVVVVVMLAVDMLLQGRKGAQTMTMKSAALWSLLWVSLSLLFNFAFWWYLNGEFGREVADKQALAFLTGYLIEKALAVDNVFVWLMLFSYFSVPASLQRRVLVYGVLGAIVLRTGMIFAGSWLVSEFSWILYLFGAFLLFTGIKMAIAKEDDGAIGDKPIIRWLRGHLRMTDELSGEKFFVRRNGLLFATPLVLVLIMVELSDVIFAVDSIPAIFAVTTDPFIVLTSNLFAILGLRAMYFLLANVAERFSMLKYGLAVILIFIGAKMLLLDLVHIPVGISLGVVASILALTLIINAWVNHRKDKLRQS
;
A
#
# COMPACT_ATOMS: atom_id res chain seq x y z
N MET A 1 -13.09 5.18 28.89
CA MET A 1 -12.41 5.52 27.63
C MET A 1 -12.48 4.28 26.75
N MET A 2 -13.14 4.33 25.60
CA MET A 2 -13.23 3.17 24.71
C MET A 2 -11.87 2.95 24.05
N ASN A 3 -11.17 1.87 24.42
CA ASN A 3 -9.80 1.59 23.97
C ASN A 3 -9.72 1.12 22.50
N SER A 4 -10.85 0.76 21.88
CA SER A 4 -11.01 0.50 20.45
C SER A 4 -12.50 0.28 20.18
N VAL A 5 -12.96 0.62 18.98
CA VAL A 5 -14.30 0.25 18.49
C VAL A 5 -14.37 -1.24 18.12
N GLY A 6 -13.22 -1.89 17.96
CA GLY A 6 -13.13 -3.30 17.59
C GLY A 6 -13.62 -4.24 18.69
N SER A 7 -14.89 -4.65 18.60
CA SER A 7 -15.41 -5.78 19.39
C SER A 7 -14.89 -7.12 18.82
N PRO A 8 -14.84 -8.19 19.62
CA PRO A 8 -14.49 -9.53 19.11
C PRO A 8 -15.33 -9.95 17.91
N LEU A 9 -16.60 -9.51 17.87
CA LEU A 9 -17.51 -9.75 16.75
C LEU A 9 -17.09 -8.97 15.50
N LEU A 10 -16.70 -7.69 15.63
CA LEU A 10 -16.21 -6.90 14.50
C LEU A 10 -14.90 -7.46 13.95
N TRP A 11 -13.95 -7.80 14.82
CA TRP A 11 -12.71 -8.47 14.45
C TRP A 11 -12.94 -9.80 13.72
N GLY A 12 -13.83 -10.64 14.27
CA GLY A 12 -14.20 -11.92 13.66
C GLY A 12 -14.87 -11.73 12.30
N SER A 13 -15.85 -10.83 12.20
CA SER A 13 -16.54 -10.53 10.94
C SER A 13 -15.58 -10.00 9.88
N PHE A 14 -14.65 -9.12 10.26
CA PHE A 14 -13.67 -8.56 9.35
C PHE A 14 -12.65 -9.62 8.88
N ALA A 15 -12.17 -10.49 9.78
CA ALA A 15 -11.31 -11.60 9.39
C ALA A 15 -12.00 -12.52 8.37
N VAL A 16 -13.29 -12.82 8.56
CA VAL A 16 -14.08 -13.58 7.58
C VAL A 16 -14.17 -12.84 6.24
N VAL A 17 -14.46 -11.53 6.26
CA VAL A 17 -14.49 -10.70 5.04
C VAL A 17 -13.15 -10.73 4.32
N VAL A 18 -12.03 -10.56 5.03
CA VAL A 18 -10.68 -10.62 4.45
C VAL A 18 -10.41 -11.99 3.83
N VAL A 19 -10.72 -13.08 4.53
CA VAL A 19 -10.54 -14.45 4.01
C VAL A 19 -11.37 -14.67 2.75
N VAL A 20 -12.65 -14.23 2.75
CA VAL A 20 -13.51 -14.31 1.57
C VAL A 20 -12.94 -13.47 0.43
N MET A 21 -12.50 -12.25 0.69
CA MET A 21 -11.89 -11.37 -0.31
C MET A 21 -10.61 -11.98 -0.90
N LEU A 22 -9.73 -12.54 -0.07
CA LEU A 22 -8.54 -13.24 -0.52
C LEU A 22 -8.91 -14.49 -1.34
N ALA A 23 -9.89 -15.27 -0.92
CA ALA A 23 -10.37 -16.42 -1.68
C ALA A 23 -10.93 -15.99 -3.04
N VAL A 24 -11.74 -14.93 -3.09
CA VAL A 24 -12.28 -14.34 -4.33
C VAL A 24 -11.14 -13.88 -5.25
N ASP A 25 -10.15 -13.16 -4.71
CA ASP A 25 -8.98 -12.71 -5.44
C ASP A 25 -8.17 -13.89 -6.00
N MET A 26 -7.92 -14.93 -5.18
CA MET A 26 -7.16 -16.10 -5.59
C MET A 26 -7.90 -17.00 -6.59
N LEU A 27 -9.21 -17.23 -6.41
CA LEU A 27 -10.00 -18.17 -7.21
C LEU A 27 -10.47 -17.58 -8.55
N LEU A 28 -11.01 -16.35 -8.54
CA LEU A 28 -11.59 -15.76 -9.76
C LEU A 28 -10.52 -15.27 -10.73
N GLN A 29 -9.44 -14.68 -10.22
CA GLN A 29 -8.30 -14.32 -11.05
C GLN A 29 -7.40 -15.55 -11.27
N GLY A 30 -7.46 -16.53 -10.36
CA GLY A 30 -7.03 -17.94 -10.46
C GLY A 30 -7.17 -18.53 -11.87
N ARG A 31 -8.44 -18.55 -12.31
CA ARG A 31 -8.95 -19.31 -13.46
C ARG A 31 -8.64 -18.73 -14.83
N LYS A 32 -8.33 -17.44 -14.95
CA LYS A 32 -7.93 -16.82 -16.22
C LYS A 32 -6.43 -17.07 -16.44
N GLY A 33 -6.10 -18.28 -16.91
CA GLY A 33 -4.72 -18.69 -17.19
C GLY A 33 -4.04 -17.78 -18.21
N ALA A 34 -2.72 -17.58 -18.05
CA ALA A 34 -1.69 -16.99 -18.93
C ALA A 34 -1.98 -15.69 -19.75
N GLN A 35 -3.22 -15.24 -19.86
CA GLN A 35 -3.60 -14.04 -20.60
C GLN A 35 -3.43 -12.83 -19.68
N THR A 36 -2.64 -11.87 -20.15
CA THR A 36 -2.40 -10.58 -19.52
C THR A 36 -3.73 -9.92 -19.16
N MET A 37 -3.86 -9.45 -17.92
CA MET A 37 -5.06 -8.74 -17.50
C MET A 37 -5.22 -7.50 -18.38
N THR A 38 -6.26 -7.47 -19.22
CA THR A 38 -6.51 -6.31 -20.08
C THR A 38 -6.77 -5.07 -19.21
N MET A 39 -6.38 -3.88 -19.68
CA MET A 39 -6.55 -2.65 -18.91
C MET A 39 -8.01 -2.42 -18.48
N LYS A 40 -8.98 -2.78 -19.33
CA LYS A 40 -10.42 -2.75 -19.00
C LYS A 40 -10.77 -3.68 -17.84
N SER A 41 -10.24 -4.90 -17.84
CA SER A 41 -10.47 -5.87 -16.76
C SER A 41 -9.80 -5.41 -15.47
N ALA A 42 -8.57 -4.90 -15.55
CA ALA A 42 -7.85 -4.35 -14.40
C ALA A 42 -8.59 -3.16 -13.78
N ALA A 43 -9.14 -2.27 -14.60
CA ALA A 43 -9.96 -1.14 -14.16
C ALA A 43 -11.26 -1.59 -13.49
N LEU A 44 -11.96 -2.57 -14.06
CA LEU A 44 -13.17 -3.13 -13.46
C LEU A 44 -12.88 -3.79 -12.11
N TRP A 45 -11.80 -4.56 -12.01
CA TRP A 45 -11.37 -5.15 -10.74
C TRP A 45 -11.00 -4.08 -9.72
N SER A 46 -10.24 -3.07 -10.13
CA SER A 46 -9.90 -1.93 -9.25
C SER A 46 -11.15 -1.22 -8.75
N LEU A 47 -12.13 -0.97 -9.63
CA LEU A 47 -13.40 -0.34 -9.27
C LEU A 47 -14.17 -1.21 -8.28
N LEU A 48 -14.25 -2.53 -8.51
CA LEU A 48 -14.91 -3.46 -7.60
C LEU A 48 -14.30 -3.42 -6.19
N TRP A 49 -12.96 -3.43 -6.08
CA TRP A 49 -12.29 -3.35 -4.79
C TRP A 49 -12.53 -2.01 -4.07
N VAL A 50 -12.53 -0.90 -4.80
CA VAL A 50 -12.86 0.43 -4.25
C VAL A 50 -14.32 0.45 -3.78
N SER A 51 -15.25 -0.02 -4.60
CA SER A 51 -16.68 -0.08 -4.25
C SER A 51 -16.93 -0.95 -3.02
N LEU A 52 -16.23 -2.08 -2.90
CA LEU A 52 -16.35 -2.96 -1.73
C LEU A 52 -15.82 -2.29 -0.45
N SER A 53 -14.73 -1.53 -0.56
CA SER A 53 -14.18 -0.75 0.56
C SER A 53 -15.14 0.36 1.01
N LEU A 54 -15.79 1.04 0.05
CA LEU A 54 -16.81 2.05 0.35
C LEU A 54 -18.08 1.43 0.94
N LEU A 55 -18.50 0.28 0.44
CA LEU A 55 -19.63 -0.48 1.00
C LEU A 55 -19.34 -0.91 2.43
N PHE A 56 -18.13 -1.40 2.71
CA PHE A 56 -17.70 -1.70 4.07
C PHE A 56 -17.76 -0.46 4.96
N ASN A 57 -17.24 0.69 4.51
CA ASN A 57 -17.29 1.93 5.28
C ASN A 57 -18.73 2.35 5.60
N PHE A 58 -19.65 2.23 4.63
CA PHE A 58 -21.06 2.52 4.84
C PHE A 58 -21.71 1.54 5.82
N ALA A 59 -21.46 0.24 5.68
CA ALA A 59 -21.97 -0.77 6.61
C ALA A 59 -21.42 -0.59 8.03
N PHE A 60 -20.13 -0.24 8.14
CA PHE A 60 -19.48 0.09 9.40
C PHE A 60 -20.11 1.33 10.04
N TRP A 61 -20.30 2.40 9.27
CA TRP A 61 -21.01 3.60 9.73
C TRP A 61 -22.43 3.27 10.21
N TRP A 62 -23.19 2.48 9.45
CA TRP A 62 -24.55 2.09 9.80
C TRP A 62 -24.60 1.31 11.13
N TYR A 63 -23.70 0.34 11.30
CA TYR A 63 -23.56 -0.43 12.53
C TYR A 63 -23.22 0.48 13.72
N LEU A 64 -22.24 1.37 13.57
CA LEU A 64 -21.83 2.28 14.64
C LEU A 64 -22.93 3.29 15.00
N ASN A 65 -23.69 3.76 14.02
CA ASN A 65 -24.78 4.69 14.26
C ASN A 65 -25.90 4.04 15.09
N GLY A 66 -26.16 2.75 14.88
CA GLY A 66 -27.14 1.98 15.66
C GLY A 66 -26.70 1.71 17.10
N GLU A 67 -25.43 1.37 17.31
CA GLU A 67 -24.91 0.92 18.61
C GLU A 67 -24.33 2.06 19.48
N PHE A 68 -23.64 3.03 18.86
CA PHE A 68 -22.86 4.07 19.56
C PHE A 68 -23.31 5.50 19.23
N GLY A 69 -24.29 5.65 18.35
CA GLY A 69 -24.82 6.94 17.92
C GLY A 69 -24.04 7.59 16.77
N ARG A 70 -24.66 8.62 16.19
CA ARG A 70 -24.22 9.26 14.95
C ARG A 70 -22.85 9.93 15.03
N GLU A 71 -22.56 10.59 16.14
CA GLU A 71 -21.31 11.33 16.32
C GLU A 71 -20.08 10.40 16.26
N VAL A 72 -20.17 9.24 16.93
CA VAL A 72 -19.12 8.22 16.89
C VAL A 72 -19.01 7.61 15.50
N ALA A 73 -20.14 7.27 14.88
CA ALA A 73 -20.17 6.71 13.54
C ALA A 73 -19.51 7.63 12.50
N ASP A 74 -19.88 8.91 12.48
CA ASP A 74 -19.33 9.91 11.56
C ASP A 74 -17.81 10.03 11.73
N LYS A 75 -17.32 10.14 12.96
CA LYS A 75 -15.89 10.26 13.26
C LYS A 75 -15.09 9.04 12.78
N GLN A 76 -15.58 7.84 13.07
CA GLN A 76 -14.85 6.60 12.77
C GLN A 76 -14.90 6.22 11.29
N ALA A 77 -16.03 6.47 10.62
CA ALA A 77 -16.15 6.27 9.17
C ALA A 77 -15.29 7.27 8.38
N LEU A 78 -15.19 8.52 8.85
CA LEU A 78 -14.27 9.51 8.28
C LEU A 78 -12.81 9.09 8.50
N ALA A 79 -12.47 8.58 9.69
CA ALA A 79 -11.13 8.06 9.96
C ALA A 79 -10.77 6.89 9.05
N PHE A 80 -11.69 5.93 8.87
CA PHE A 80 -11.51 4.82 7.92
C PHE A 80 -11.29 5.33 6.51
N LEU A 81 -12.15 6.24 6.01
CA LEU A 81 -12.05 6.73 4.63
C LEU A 81 -10.76 7.54 4.39
N THR A 82 -10.39 8.38 5.35
CA THR A 82 -9.14 9.15 5.30
C THR A 82 -7.94 8.22 5.27
N GLY A 83 -7.93 7.22 6.16
CA GLY A 83 -6.89 6.21 6.21
C GLY A 83 -6.79 5.39 4.95
N TYR A 84 -7.92 4.92 4.43
CA TYR A 84 -8.01 4.16 3.20
C TYR A 84 -7.45 4.97 2.02
N LEU A 85 -7.78 6.26 1.91
CA LEU A 85 -7.26 7.10 0.82
C LEU A 85 -5.76 7.35 0.92
N ILE A 86 -5.23 7.61 2.13
CA ILE A 86 -3.79 7.76 2.37
C ILE A 86 -3.06 6.47 1.97
N GLU A 87 -3.52 5.34 2.46
CA GLU A 87 -2.93 4.03 2.15
C GLU A 87 -3.08 3.67 0.68
N LYS A 88 -4.21 3.99 0.04
CA LYS A 88 -4.42 3.73 -1.38
C LYS A 88 -3.52 4.58 -2.26
N ALA A 89 -3.25 5.83 -1.86
CA ALA A 89 -2.30 6.70 -2.55
C ALA A 89 -0.87 6.18 -2.41
N LEU A 90 -0.46 5.80 -1.20
CA LEU A 90 0.86 5.24 -0.91
C LEU A 90 1.08 3.90 -1.61
N ALA A 91 0.03 3.09 -1.75
CA ALA A 91 0.08 1.80 -2.43
C ALA A 91 0.46 1.92 -3.92
N VAL A 92 0.28 3.08 -4.55
CA VAL A 92 0.71 3.33 -5.94
C VAL A 92 2.24 3.34 -6.05
N ASP A 93 2.93 3.93 -5.07
CA ASP A 93 4.40 3.92 -5.00
C ASP A 93 4.95 2.51 -4.79
N ASN A 94 4.24 1.67 -4.01
CA ASN A 94 4.59 0.25 -3.86
C ASN A 94 4.52 -0.48 -5.20
N VAL A 95 3.49 -0.20 -6.02
CA VAL A 95 3.36 -0.78 -7.36
C VAL A 95 4.49 -0.36 -8.28
N PHE A 96 4.96 0.89 -8.22
CA PHE A 96 6.12 1.32 -9.01
C PHE A 96 7.39 0.56 -8.63
N VAL A 97 7.64 0.35 -7.34
CA VAL A 97 8.78 -0.47 -6.91
C VAL A 97 8.66 -1.91 -7.38
N TRP A 98 7.45 -2.48 -7.41
CA TRP A 98 7.24 -3.81 -7.98
C TRP A 98 7.58 -3.85 -9.48
N LEU A 99 7.15 -2.84 -10.25
CA LEU A 99 7.49 -2.73 -11.68
C LEU A 99 9.00 -2.64 -11.91
N MET A 100 9.68 -1.80 -11.12
CA MET A 100 11.14 -1.67 -11.17
C MET A 100 11.85 -2.97 -10.80
N LEU A 101 11.39 -3.68 -9.77
CA LEU A 101 11.93 -4.98 -9.36
C LEU A 101 11.75 -6.04 -10.45
N PHE A 102 10.56 -6.16 -11.01
CA PHE A 102 10.29 -7.14 -12.06
C PHE A 102 11.05 -6.85 -13.35
N SER A 103 11.21 -5.56 -13.70
CA SER A 103 12.05 -5.13 -14.82
C SER A 103 13.52 -5.46 -14.56
N TYR A 104 14.06 -5.09 -13.40
CA TYR A 104 15.45 -5.33 -13.01
C TYR A 104 15.82 -6.82 -13.04
N PHE A 105 14.97 -7.69 -12.48
CA PHE A 105 15.17 -9.14 -12.49
C PHE A 105 14.65 -9.83 -13.76
N SER A 106 14.17 -9.06 -14.75
CA SER A 106 13.63 -9.57 -16.02
C SER A 106 12.59 -10.68 -15.82
N VAL A 107 11.69 -10.52 -14.84
CA VAL A 107 10.69 -11.52 -14.47
C VAL A 107 9.60 -11.58 -15.53
N PRO A 108 9.38 -12.73 -16.20
CA PRO A 108 8.30 -12.90 -17.18
C PRO A 108 6.92 -12.59 -16.58
N ALA A 109 6.04 -11.97 -17.37
CA ALA A 109 4.69 -11.57 -16.93
C ALA A 109 3.84 -12.71 -16.34
N SER A 110 4.05 -13.95 -16.81
CA SER A 110 3.40 -15.14 -16.27
C SER A 110 3.78 -15.43 -14.82
N LEU A 111 5.02 -15.12 -14.43
CA LEU A 111 5.57 -15.37 -13.10
C LEU A 111 5.30 -14.21 -12.13
N GLN A 112 5.21 -12.97 -12.64
CA GLN A 112 4.92 -11.77 -11.84
C GLN A 112 3.65 -11.94 -11.02
N ARG A 113 2.58 -12.48 -11.62
CA ARG A 113 1.31 -12.74 -10.93
C ARG A 113 1.49 -13.58 -9.68
N ARG A 114 2.33 -14.61 -9.73
CA ARG A 114 2.58 -15.49 -8.59
C ARG A 114 3.29 -14.72 -7.49
N VAL A 115 4.35 -13.99 -7.82
CA VAL A 115 5.06 -13.14 -6.86
C VAL A 115 4.11 -12.11 -6.23
N LEU A 116 3.23 -11.48 -7.01
CA LEU A 116 2.23 -10.52 -6.51
C LEU A 116 1.25 -11.15 -5.50
N VAL A 117 0.80 -12.39 -5.72
CA VAL A 117 -0.11 -13.07 -4.79
C VAL A 117 0.56 -13.33 -3.45
N TYR A 118 1.76 -13.92 -3.47
CA TYR A 118 2.50 -14.16 -2.22
C TYR A 118 2.95 -12.84 -1.58
N GLY A 119 3.29 -11.84 -2.40
CA GLY A 119 3.64 -10.47 -2.01
C GLY A 119 2.52 -9.78 -1.22
N VAL A 120 1.28 -9.87 -1.71
CA VAL A 120 0.12 -9.30 -1.00
C VAL A 120 -0.14 -10.07 0.30
N LEU A 121 -0.04 -11.40 0.30
CA LEU A 121 -0.24 -12.19 1.51
C LEU A 121 0.81 -11.88 2.59
N GLY A 122 2.09 -11.76 2.20
CA GLY A 122 3.16 -11.38 3.11
C GLY A 122 2.98 -9.95 3.62
N ALA A 123 2.68 -8.99 2.74
CA ALA A 123 2.36 -7.61 3.12
C ALA A 123 1.23 -7.53 4.16
N ILE A 124 0.15 -8.29 3.98
CA ILE A 124 -0.96 -8.35 4.96
C ILE A 124 -0.44 -8.80 6.33
N VAL A 125 0.34 -9.87 6.39
CA VAL A 125 0.88 -10.41 7.65
C VAL A 125 1.84 -9.41 8.30
N LEU A 126 2.82 -8.92 7.54
CA LEU A 126 3.84 -8.00 8.03
C LEU A 126 3.22 -6.70 8.52
N ARG A 127 2.30 -6.11 7.76
CA ARG A 127 1.60 -4.89 8.17
C ARG A 127 0.69 -5.10 9.36
N THR A 128 -0.03 -6.23 9.44
CA THR A 128 -0.81 -6.55 10.64
C THR A 128 0.09 -6.56 11.87
N GLY A 129 1.25 -7.21 11.78
CA GLY A 129 2.24 -7.21 12.86
C GLY A 129 2.76 -5.81 13.20
N MET A 130 3.16 -5.01 12.21
CA MET A 130 3.67 -3.65 12.41
C MET A 130 2.60 -2.69 12.96
N ILE A 131 1.34 -2.84 12.55
CA ILE A 131 0.22 -2.01 13.04
C ILE A 131 -0.04 -2.32 14.51
N PHE A 132 -0.08 -3.59 14.91
CA PHE A 132 -0.23 -3.95 16.32
C PHE A 132 0.97 -3.50 17.14
N ALA A 133 2.19 -3.67 16.65
CA ALA A 133 3.40 -3.17 17.30
C ALA A 133 3.38 -1.65 17.44
N GLY A 134 2.98 -0.92 16.38
CA GLY A 134 2.85 0.53 16.39
C GLY A 134 1.74 1.02 17.32
N SER A 135 0.60 0.34 17.35
CA SER A 135 -0.50 0.66 18.26
C SER A 135 -0.09 0.48 19.73
N TRP A 136 0.63 -0.59 20.03
CA TRP A 136 1.23 -0.80 21.36
C TRP A 136 2.22 0.32 21.70
N LEU A 137 3.11 0.67 20.78
CA LEU A 137 4.09 1.74 20.97
C LEU A 137 3.42 3.11 21.22
N VAL A 138 2.38 3.45 20.45
CA VAL A 138 1.61 4.70 20.61
C VAL A 138 0.83 4.72 21.93
N SER A 139 0.34 3.56 22.39
CA SER A 139 -0.38 3.47 23.67
C SER A 139 0.53 3.69 24.88
N GLU A 140 1.78 3.28 24.80
CA GLU A 140 2.76 3.41 25.88
C GLU A 140 3.53 4.73 25.82
N PHE A 141 3.85 5.21 24.62
CA PHE A 141 4.70 6.37 24.38
C PHE A 141 3.99 7.43 23.55
N SER A 142 3.22 8.30 24.19
CA SER A 142 2.51 9.40 23.50
C SER A 142 3.43 10.32 22.68
N TRP A 143 4.69 10.51 23.12
CA TRP A 143 5.67 11.33 22.41
C TRP A 143 6.13 10.70 21.08
N ILE A 144 5.86 9.41 20.83
CA ILE A 144 6.27 8.73 19.60
C ILE A 144 5.61 9.36 18.37
N LEU A 145 4.42 9.95 18.53
CA LEU A 145 3.73 10.65 17.43
C LEU A 145 4.54 11.85 16.94
N TYR A 146 5.31 12.52 17.80
CA TYR A 146 6.23 13.59 17.37
C TYR A 146 7.41 13.04 16.57
N LEU A 147 7.96 11.90 16.98
CA LEU A 147 9.04 11.24 16.24
C LEU A 147 8.55 10.81 14.85
N PHE A 148 7.36 10.22 14.80
CA PHE A 148 6.65 9.86 13.57
C PHE A 148 6.38 11.10 12.69
N GLY A 149 5.92 12.19 13.27
CA GLY A 149 5.70 13.44 12.55
C GLY A 149 6.97 14.02 11.93
N ALA A 150 8.06 14.06 12.71
CA ALA A 150 9.37 14.51 12.24
C ALA A 150 9.90 13.60 11.11
N PHE A 151 9.73 12.29 11.26
CA PHE A 151 10.11 11.30 10.26
C PHE A 151 9.36 11.52 8.94
N LEU A 152 8.03 11.65 8.97
CA LEU A 152 7.22 11.90 7.76
C LEU A 152 7.54 13.23 7.09
N LEU A 153 7.79 14.27 7.88
CA LEU A 153 8.22 15.56 7.35
C LEU A 153 9.55 15.41 6.59
N PHE A 154 10.50 14.70 7.19
CA PHE A 154 11.79 14.43 6.58
C PHE A 154 11.65 13.59 5.30
N THR A 155 10.89 12.50 5.31
CA THR A 155 10.74 11.63 4.13
C THR A 155 9.98 12.32 3.01
N GLY A 156 8.93 13.08 3.34
CA GLY A 156 8.21 13.91 2.36
C GLY A 156 9.10 14.97 1.70
N ILE A 157 9.88 15.73 2.48
CA ILE A 157 10.83 16.73 1.94
C ILE A 157 11.89 16.06 1.08
N LYS A 158 12.49 14.97 1.58
CA LYS A 158 13.50 14.21 0.84
C LYS A 158 12.94 13.71 -0.48
N MET A 159 11.70 13.22 -0.50
CA MET A 159 11.04 12.73 -1.69
C MET A 159 10.79 13.86 -2.72
N ALA A 160 10.39 15.05 -2.28
CA ALA A 160 10.19 16.20 -3.16
C ALA A 160 11.50 16.72 -3.79
N ILE A 161 12.61 16.70 -3.05
CA ILE A 161 13.90 17.27 -3.47
C ILE A 161 14.80 16.24 -4.15
N ALA A 162 14.62 14.95 -3.88
CA ALA A 162 15.36 13.89 -4.52
C ALA A 162 15.18 13.98 -6.04
N LYS A 163 16.26 14.36 -6.73
CA LYS A 163 16.37 14.21 -8.18
C LYS A 163 16.12 12.75 -8.52
N GLU A 164 15.62 12.49 -9.73
CA GLU A 164 15.56 11.14 -10.33
C GLU A 164 17.00 10.64 -10.48
N ASP A 165 17.63 10.31 -9.37
CA ASP A 165 18.87 9.57 -9.36
C ASP A 165 18.45 8.13 -9.51
N ASP A 166 18.84 7.56 -10.65
CA ASP A 166 18.69 6.17 -11.06
C ASP A 166 19.49 5.27 -10.11
N GLY A 167 19.10 5.25 -8.84
CA GLY A 167 19.54 4.31 -7.83
C GLY A 167 18.92 2.95 -8.13
N ALA A 168 19.30 2.40 -9.28
CA ALA A 168 19.03 1.06 -9.72
C ALA A 168 19.15 0.14 -8.52
N ILE A 169 18.06 -0.58 -8.25
CA ILE A 169 17.91 -1.57 -7.18
C ILE A 169 19.07 -2.59 -7.16
N GLY A 170 19.84 -2.66 -8.25
CA GLY A 170 20.85 -3.66 -8.53
C GLY A 170 22.18 -3.63 -7.81
N ASP A 171 22.53 -2.58 -7.05
CA ASP A 171 23.83 -2.54 -6.36
C ASP A 171 23.71 -2.51 -4.82
N LYS A 172 22.54 -2.89 -4.29
CA LYS A 172 22.33 -2.83 -2.84
C LYS A 172 23.07 -3.98 -2.13
N PRO A 173 23.78 -3.70 -1.02
CA PRO A 173 24.40 -4.70 -0.15
C PRO A 173 23.49 -5.86 0.23
N ILE A 174 22.17 -5.60 0.27
CA ILE A 174 21.14 -6.58 0.60
C ILE A 174 21.04 -7.71 -0.42
N ILE A 175 21.19 -7.44 -1.72
CA ILE A 175 21.15 -8.49 -2.76
C ILE A 175 22.38 -9.38 -2.64
N ARG A 176 23.55 -8.78 -2.40
CA ARG A 176 24.81 -9.51 -2.20
C ARG A 176 24.76 -10.35 -0.93
N TRP A 177 24.21 -9.81 0.15
CA TRP A 177 24.01 -10.53 1.41
C TRP A 177 23.05 -11.71 1.25
N LEU A 178 21.90 -11.51 0.59
CA LEU A 178 20.93 -12.57 0.32
C LEU A 178 21.51 -13.67 -0.57
N ARG A 179 22.23 -13.31 -1.64
CA ARG A 179 22.90 -14.29 -2.53
C ARG A 179 24.00 -15.07 -1.82
N GLY A 180 24.64 -14.47 -0.82
CA GLY A 180 25.65 -15.15 0.02
C GLY A 180 25.04 -16.09 1.07
N HIS A 181 23.84 -15.78 1.58
CA HIS A 181 23.19 -16.58 2.64
C HIS A 181 22.22 -17.64 2.10
N LEU A 182 21.67 -17.45 0.90
CA LEU A 182 20.73 -18.38 0.28
C LEU A 182 21.44 -19.23 -0.78
N ARG A 183 21.21 -20.55 -0.73
CA ARG A 183 21.60 -21.46 -1.83
C ARG A 183 20.71 -21.17 -3.02
N MET A 184 21.19 -20.42 -4.01
CA MET A 184 20.38 -19.98 -5.14
C MET A 184 20.74 -20.68 -6.45
N THR A 185 19.76 -20.81 -7.35
CA THR A 185 20.01 -21.14 -8.76
C THR A 185 20.20 -19.88 -9.59
N ASP A 186 21.01 -19.96 -10.64
CA ASP A 186 21.25 -18.83 -11.55
C ASP A 186 20.06 -18.58 -12.50
N GLU A 187 19.28 -19.62 -12.78
CA GLU A 187 18.17 -19.57 -13.75
C GLU A 187 16.79 -19.73 -13.09
N LEU A 188 15.79 -19.13 -13.75
CA LEU A 188 14.37 -19.31 -13.41
C LEU A 188 13.94 -20.75 -13.74
N SER A 189 13.45 -21.48 -12.74
CA SER A 189 12.93 -22.85 -12.92
C SER A 189 11.41 -22.87 -13.05
N GLY A 190 10.88 -22.15 -14.04
CA GLY A 190 9.44 -21.96 -14.24
C GLY A 190 8.78 -21.24 -13.06
N GLU A 191 7.65 -21.74 -12.58
CA GLU A 191 6.93 -21.14 -11.45
C GLU A 191 7.42 -21.57 -10.05
N LYS A 192 8.45 -22.42 -9.97
CA LYS A 192 8.90 -22.97 -8.69
C LYS A 192 9.74 -21.95 -7.94
N PHE A 193 9.37 -21.67 -6.69
CA PHE A 193 10.19 -20.87 -5.75
C PHE A 193 11.41 -21.65 -5.27
N PHE A 194 11.26 -22.96 -5.06
CA PHE A 194 12.35 -23.82 -4.63
C PHE A 194 12.48 -25.02 -5.55
N VAL A 195 13.72 -25.40 -5.82
CA VAL A 195 14.07 -26.59 -6.60
C VAL A 195 15.08 -27.43 -5.82
N ARG A 196 14.91 -28.75 -5.86
CA ARG A 196 15.91 -29.66 -5.30
C ARG A 196 16.92 -30.03 -6.37
N ARG A 197 18.20 -29.81 -6.11
CA ARG A 197 19.33 -30.29 -6.92
C ARG A 197 20.27 -31.07 -6.01
N ASN A 198 20.61 -32.30 -6.39
CA ASN A 198 21.51 -33.18 -5.62
C ASN A 198 21.12 -33.34 -4.14
N GLY A 199 19.83 -33.52 -3.85
CA GLY A 199 19.30 -33.69 -2.49
C GLY A 199 19.22 -32.39 -1.67
N LEU A 200 19.77 -31.28 -2.16
CA LEU A 200 19.75 -29.98 -1.48
C LEU A 200 18.67 -29.07 -2.07
N LEU A 201 18.04 -28.26 -1.21
CA LEU A 201 17.05 -27.27 -1.61
C LEU A 201 17.75 -25.98 -2.05
N PHE A 202 17.42 -25.50 -3.24
CA PHE A 202 17.88 -24.24 -3.81
C PHE A 202 16.69 -23.29 -4.00
N ALA A 203 16.88 -22.03 -3.63
CA ALA A 203 15.96 -20.94 -3.93
C ALA A 203 16.15 -20.49 -5.38
N THR A 204 15.06 -20.27 -6.11
CA THR A 204 15.13 -19.69 -7.45
C THR A 204 15.17 -18.16 -7.37
N PRO A 205 15.54 -17.45 -8.46
CA PRO A 205 15.49 -15.99 -8.48
C PRO A 205 14.12 -15.41 -8.09
N LEU A 206 13.02 -16.14 -8.29
CA LEU A 206 11.68 -15.70 -7.86
C LEU A 206 11.57 -15.50 -6.34
N VAL A 207 12.29 -16.28 -5.53
CA VAL A 207 12.32 -16.10 -4.07
C VAL A 207 13.02 -14.80 -3.73
N LEU A 208 14.13 -14.48 -4.40
CA LEU A 208 14.81 -13.21 -4.20
C LEU A 208 13.89 -12.04 -4.54
N VAL A 209 13.17 -12.11 -5.67
CA VAL A 209 12.22 -11.06 -6.04
C VAL A 209 11.09 -10.93 -5.01
N LEU A 210 10.54 -12.06 -4.53
CA LEU A 210 9.52 -12.04 -3.48
C LEU A 210 10.05 -11.38 -2.19
N ILE A 211 11.26 -11.73 -1.74
CA ILE A 211 11.89 -11.10 -0.57
C ILE A 211 12.05 -9.60 -0.78
N MET A 212 12.52 -9.17 -1.96
CA MET A 212 12.69 -7.74 -2.25
C MET A 212 11.36 -6.98 -2.28
N VAL A 213 10.29 -7.63 -2.77
CA VAL A 213 8.92 -7.10 -2.72
C VAL A 213 8.46 -6.91 -1.26
N GLU A 214 8.62 -7.93 -0.41
CA GLU A 214 8.26 -7.86 1.02
C GLU A 214 9.07 -6.79 1.76
N LEU A 215 10.39 -6.75 1.53
CA LEU A 215 11.27 -5.75 2.12
C LEU A 215 10.87 -4.33 1.69
N SER A 216 10.49 -4.15 0.41
CA SER A 216 10.00 -2.86 -0.04
C SER A 216 8.70 -2.47 0.65
N ASP A 217 7.75 -3.39 0.84
CA ASP A 217 6.50 -3.08 1.56
C ASP A 217 6.77 -2.71 3.02
N VAL A 218 7.70 -3.39 3.69
CA VAL A 218 8.14 -3.01 5.05
C VAL A 218 8.71 -1.59 5.05
N ILE A 219 9.60 -1.26 4.10
CA ILE A 219 10.16 0.10 3.99
C ILE A 219 9.04 1.12 3.79
N PHE A 220 8.06 0.86 2.92
CA PHE A 220 6.93 1.76 2.71
C PHE A 220 6.00 1.87 3.92
N ALA A 221 5.82 0.79 4.67
CA ALA A 221 5.03 0.79 5.89
C ALA A 221 5.64 1.68 6.98
N VAL A 222 6.96 1.93 6.94
CA VAL A 222 7.61 2.90 7.84
C VAL A 222 7.10 4.33 7.60
N ASP A 223 6.71 4.69 6.38
CA ASP A 223 6.05 5.98 6.11
C ASP A 223 4.53 5.90 6.30
N SER A 224 3.89 4.80 5.87
CA SER A 224 2.43 4.72 5.84
C SER A 224 1.80 4.53 7.23
N ILE A 225 2.42 3.72 8.10
CA ILE A 225 1.89 3.39 9.44
C ILE A 225 1.87 4.63 10.36
N PRO A 226 2.97 5.42 10.46
CA PRO A 226 2.91 6.70 11.17
C PRO A 226 1.83 7.63 10.64
N ALA A 227 1.65 7.69 9.32
CA ALA A 227 0.70 8.60 8.70
C ALA A 227 -0.76 8.26 9.05
N ILE A 228 -1.11 6.98 9.13
CA ILE A 228 -2.44 6.55 9.56
C ILE A 228 -2.66 6.80 11.07
N PHE A 229 -1.63 6.66 11.91
CA PHE A 229 -1.73 7.00 13.34
C PHE A 229 -1.99 8.50 13.59
N ALA A 230 -1.65 9.38 12.64
CA ALA A 230 -2.02 10.79 12.67
C ALA A 230 -3.51 11.06 12.42
N VAL A 231 -4.22 10.06 11.86
CA VAL A 231 -5.66 10.13 11.56
C VAL A 231 -6.44 9.50 12.70
N THR A 232 -6.03 8.32 13.15
CA THR A 232 -6.68 7.58 14.22
C THR A 232 -5.70 6.67 14.94
N THR A 233 -5.88 6.53 16.25
CA THR A 233 -5.13 5.60 17.09
C THR A 233 -5.89 4.29 17.31
N ASP A 234 -7.09 4.13 16.74
CA ASP A 234 -7.85 2.89 16.85
C ASP A 234 -7.26 1.79 15.96
N PRO A 235 -6.65 0.73 16.53
CA PRO A 235 -5.99 -0.31 15.75
C PRO A 235 -6.94 -1.03 14.78
N PHE A 236 -8.23 -1.11 15.09
CA PHE A 236 -9.22 -1.72 14.19
C PHE A 236 -9.36 -0.90 12.91
N ILE A 237 -9.44 0.43 13.00
CA ILE A 237 -9.60 1.32 11.84
C ILE A 237 -8.29 1.39 11.06
N VAL A 238 -7.15 1.47 11.76
CA VAL A 238 -5.82 1.43 11.15
C VAL A 238 -5.67 0.15 10.32
N LEU A 239 -5.97 -1.01 10.89
CA LEU A 239 -5.83 -2.29 10.18
C LEU A 239 -6.84 -2.41 9.03
N THR A 240 -8.12 -2.17 9.28
CA THR A 240 -9.17 -2.37 8.27
C THR A 240 -8.92 -1.50 7.04
N SER A 241 -8.67 -0.20 7.23
CA SER A 241 -8.40 0.72 6.12
C SER A 241 -7.16 0.32 5.31
N ASN A 242 -6.09 -0.12 6.00
CA ASN A 242 -4.85 -0.56 5.38
C ASN A 242 -5.03 -1.85 4.57
N LEU A 243 -5.70 -2.86 5.12
CA LEU A 243 -5.97 -4.11 4.41
C LEU A 243 -6.89 -3.87 3.20
N PHE A 244 -7.95 -3.06 3.33
CA PHE A 244 -8.80 -2.70 2.18
C PHE A 244 -8.02 -1.96 1.08
N ALA A 245 -7.05 -1.12 1.44
CA ALA A 245 -6.22 -0.40 0.46
C ALA A 245 -5.30 -1.35 -0.34
N ILE A 246 -4.73 -2.36 0.33
CA ILE A 246 -3.85 -3.39 -0.26
C ILE A 246 -4.64 -4.38 -1.10
N LEU A 247 -5.87 -4.70 -0.69
CA LEU A 247 -6.75 -5.54 -1.50
C LEU A 247 -7.00 -4.86 -2.86
N GLY A 248 -6.76 -5.61 -3.93
CA GLY A 248 -6.79 -5.08 -5.29
C GLY A 248 -5.48 -4.48 -5.81
N LEU A 249 -4.38 -4.51 -5.04
CA LEU A 249 -3.04 -4.11 -5.50
C LEU A 249 -2.63 -4.81 -6.80
N ARG A 250 -2.94 -6.10 -6.94
CA ARG A 250 -2.65 -6.83 -8.19
C ARG A 250 -3.37 -6.25 -9.40
N ALA A 251 -4.64 -5.87 -9.26
CA ALA A 251 -5.39 -5.22 -10.33
C ALA A 251 -4.79 -3.85 -10.66
N MET A 252 -4.40 -3.10 -9.63
CA MET A 252 -3.73 -1.81 -9.77
C MET A 252 -2.36 -1.94 -10.46
N TYR A 253 -1.58 -2.98 -10.14
CA TYR A 253 -0.33 -3.31 -10.82
C TYR A 253 -0.53 -3.45 -12.33
N PHE A 254 -1.48 -4.27 -12.76
CA PHE A 254 -1.73 -4.46 -14.20
C PHE A 254 -2.34 -3.21 -14.87
N LEU A 255 -3.09 -2.41 -14.13
CA LEU A 255 -3.60 -1.13 -14.62
C LEU A 255 -2.46 -0.13 -14.86
N LEU A 256 -1.48 -0.10 -13.95
CA LEU A 256 -0.38 0.85 -13.99
C LEU A 256 0.80 0.40 -14.83
N ALA A 257 1.03 -0.91 -15.01
CA ALA A 257 2.17 -1.44 -15.75
C ALA A 257 2.34 -0.84 -17.16
N ASN A 258 1.24 -0.53 -17.85
CA ASN A 258 1.25 0.03 -19.21
C ASN A 258 1.25 1.57 -19.26
N VAL A 259 1.11 2.23 -18.12
CA VAL A 259 1.03 3.69 -18.00
C VAL A 259 2.02 4.23 -16.97
N ALA A 260 2.93 3.39 -16.48
CA ALA A 260 3.80 3.72 -15.36
C ALA A 260 4.65 4.97 -15.62
N GLU A 261 5.20 5.07 -16.84
CA GLU A 261 5.97 6.23 -17.31
C GLU A 261 5.15 7.53 -17.36
N ARG A 262 3.82 7.42 -17.40
CA ARG A 262 2.89 8.56 -17.43
C ARG A 262 2.58 9.09 -16.03
N PHE A 263 3.12 8.53 -14.95
CA PHE A 263 2.75 8.93 -13.58
C PHE A 263 3.90 9.53 -12.77
N SER A 264 4.91 10.09 -13.44
CA SER A 264 6.08 10.69 -12.79
C SER A 264 5.74 11.79 -11.78
N MET A 265 4.58 12.45 -11.90
CA MET A 265 4.17 13.52 -10.99
C MET A 265 3.55 13.03 -9.67
N LEU A 266 3.19 11.73 -9.53
CA LEU A 266 2.56 11.21 -8.32
C LEU A 266 3.44 11.33 -7.07
N LYS A 267 4.75 11.14 -7.24
CA LYS A 267 5.77 11.30 -6.20
C LYS A 267 5.65 12.66 -5.48
N TYR A 268 5.38 13.74 -6.24
CA TYR A 268 5.22 15.08 -5.64
C TYR A 268 3.91 15.21 -4.86
N GLY A 269 2.81 14.64 -5.38
CA GLY A 269 1.54 14.62 -4.65
C GLY A 269 1.67 13.91 -3.31
N LEU A 270 2.31 12.73 -3.31
CA LEU A 270 2.56 12.00 -2.09
C LEU A 270 3.49 12.76 -1.13
N ALA A 271 4.52 13.43 -1.64
CA ALA A 271 5.44 14.20 -0.81
C ALA A 271 4.71 15.31 -0.05
N VAL A 272 3.78 16.00 -0.72
CA VAL A 272 2.95 17.03 -0.09
C VAL A 272 2.02 16.42 0.97
N ILE A 273 1.45 15.23 0.72
CA ILE A 273 0.62 14.51 1.69
C ILE A 273 1.45 14.16 2.94
N LEU A 274 2.65 13.59 2.78
CA LEU A 274 3.53 13.22 3.89
C LEU A 274 3.96 14.45 4.70
N ILE A 275 4.32 15.55 4.04
CA ILE A 275 4.67 16.80 4.71
C ILE A 275 3.49 17.34 5.50
N PHE A 276 2.28 17.34 4.92
CA PHE A 276 1.07 17.80 5.59
C PHE A 276 0.75 16.95 6.82
N ILE A 277 0.78 15.62 6.68
CA ILE A 277 0.50 14.70 7.80
C ILE A 277 1.58 14.82 8.88
N GLY A 278 2.86 14.87 8.49
CA GLY A 278 3.97 15.05 9.43
C GLY A 278 3.87 16.36 10.21
N ALA A 279 3.56 17.47 9.53
CA ALA A 279 3.31 18.75 10.17
C ALA A 279 2.10 18.70 11.13
N LYS A 280 1.00 18.06 10.72
CA LYS A 280 -0.17 17.83 11.59
C LYS A 280 0.22 17.06 12.86
N MET A 281 1.03 16.01 12.74
CA MET A 281 1.50 15.23 13.89
C MET A 281 2.37 16.06 14.84
N LEU A 282 3.26 16.90 14.29
CA LEU A 282 4.12 17.77 15.10
C LEU A 282 3.34 18.89 15.81
N LEU A 283 2.16 19.25 15.30
CA LEU A 283 1.29 20.29 15.84
C LEU A 283 0.13 19.73 16.68
N LEU A 284 0.16 18.45 17.06
CA LEU A 284 -0.94 17.78 17.76
C LEU A 284 -1.43 18.56 19.00
N ASP A 285 -0.52 19.09 19.81
CA ASP A 285 -0.87 19.83 21.04
C ASP A 285 -1.24 21.31 20.80
N LEU A 286 -0.91 21.87 19.63
CA LEU A 286 -1.16 23.28 19.30
C LEU A 286 -2.41 23.49 18.45
N VAL A 287 -2.66 22.60 17.48
CA VAL A 287 -3.75 22.74 16.50
C VAL A 287 -4.40 21.38 16.25
N HIS A 288 -5.63 21.23 16.74
CA HIS A 288 -6.44 20.04 16.49
C HIS A 288 -7.08 20.16 15.10
N ILE A 289 -6.43 19.60 14.08
CA ILE A 289 -6.99 19.54 12.71
C ILE A 289 -8.03 18.41 12.63
N PRO A 290 -9.33 18.71 12.42
CA PRO A 290 -10.36 17.70 12.27
C PRO A 290 -10.07 16.73 11.12
N VAL A 291 -10.44 15.46 11.32
CA VAL A 291 -10.24 14.40 10.32
C VAL A 291 -10.89 14.74 8.99
N GLY A 292 -12.06 15.38 8.98
CA GLY A 292 -12.72 15.83 7.75
C GLY A 292 -11.93 16.86 6.94
N ILE A 293 -11.20 17.76 7.60
CA ILE A 293 -10.29 18.70 6.91
C ILE A 293 -9.08 17.94 6.36
N SER A 294 -8.53 17.00 7.13
CA SER A 294 -7.43 16.15 6.65
C SER A 294 -7.83 15.35 5.40
N LEU A 295 -9.03 14.75 5.42
CA LEU A 295 -9.62 14.07 4.28
C LEU A 295 -9.72 14.99 3.05
N GLY A 296 -10.28 16.18 3.23
CA GLY A 296 -10.43 17.17 2.16
C GLY A 296 -9.09 17.55 1.55
N VAL A 297 -8.08 17.87 2.38
CA VAL A 297 -6.73 18.22 1.93
C VAL A 297 -6.09 17.06 1.16
N VAL A 298 -6.11 15.85 1.71
CA VAL A 298 -5.53 14.66 1.05
C VAL A 298 -6.23 14.40 -0.29
N ALA A 299 -7.56 14.40 -0.31
CA ALA A 299 -8.34 14.18 -1.54
C ALA A 299 -8.07 15.27 -2.59
N SER A 300 -7.98 16.54 -2.17
CA SER A 300 -7.64 17.65 -3.06
C SER A 300 -6.24 17.52 -3.63
N ILE A 301 -5.23 17.18 -2.83
CA ILE A 301 -3.86 16.96 -3.32
C ILE A 301 -3.85 15.84 -4.35
N LEU A 302 -4.46 14.68 -4.05
CA LEU A 302 -4.52 13.56 -4.99
C LEU A 302 -5.22 13.93 -6.29
N ALA A 303 -6.37 14.60 -6.22
CA ALA A 303 -7.11 15.04 -7.40
C ALA A 303 -6.28 16.02 -8.24
N LEU A 304 -5.66 17.02 -7.63
CA LEU A 304 -4.81 17.98 -8.32
C LEU A 304 -3.61 17.32 -8.97
N THR A 305 -2.92 16.40 -8.27
CA THR A 305 -1.79 15.66 -8.83
C THR A 305 -2.21 14.83 -10.03
N LEU A 306 -3.36 14.14 -9.97
CA LEU A 306 -3.89 13.37 -11.10
C LEU A 306 -4.24 14.26 -12.30
N ILE A 307 -4.85 15.42 -12.06
CA ILE A 307 -5.20 16.39 -13.12
C ILE A 307 -3.94 16.96 -13.77
N ILE A 308 -2.96 17.40 -12.97
CA ILE A 308 -1.68 17.93 -13.45
C ILE A 308 -0.97 16.85 -14.26
N ASN A 309 -0.91 15.63 -13.75
CA ASN A 309 -0.28 14.51 -14.42
C ASN A 309 -0.94 14.22 -15.79
N ALA A 310 -2.28 14.17 -15.84
CA ALA A 310 -3.02 13.98 -17.10
C ALA A 310 -2.74 15.12 -18.11
N TRP A 311 -2.69 16.36 -17.63
CA TRP A 311 -2.40 17.53 -18.46
C TRP A 311 -0.97 17.54 -19.01
N VAL A 312 0.03 17.23 -18.17
CA VAL A 312 1.45 17.12 -18.58
C VAL A 312 1.61 16.02 -19.63
N ASN A 313 0.98 14.86 -19.43
CA ASN A 313 1.01 13.77 -20.42
C ASN A 313 0.37 14.17 -21.74
N HIS A 314 -0.80 14.82 -21.71
CA HIS A 314 -1.48 15.25 -22.92
C HIS A 314 -0.65 16.26 -23.72
N ARG A 315 0.09 17.16 -23.04
CA ARG A 315 1.04 18.07 -23.70
C ARG A 315 2.23 17.33 -24.31
N LYS A 316 2.82 16.37 -23.59
CA LYS A 316 3.94 15.55 -24.11
C LYS A 316 3.52 14.73 -25.34
N ASP A 317 2.30 14.19 -25.34
CA ASP A 317 1.75 13.45 -26.48
C ASP A 317 1.56 14.36 -27.71
N LYS A 318 1.07 15.59 -27.54
CA LYS A 318 0.95 16.57 -28.63
C LYS A 318 2.29 16.96 -29.25
N LEU A 319 3.31 17.18 -28.41
CA LEU A 319 4.66 17.53 -28.87
C LEU A 319 5.39 16.39 -29.59
N ARG A 320 5.02 15.12 -29.32
CA ARG A 320 5.56 13.95 -30.04
C ARG A 320 4.88 13.72 -31.40
N GLN A 321 3.75 14.38 -31.67
CA GLN A 321 2.97 14.24 -32.91
C GLN A 321 3.21 15.41 -33.89
N SER A 322 3.87 16.48 -33.46
CA SER A 322 4.32 17.62 -34.28
C SER A 322 5.76 17.45 -34.72
#